data_AF-A0A9W8LQJ3-F1
#
_entry.id   AF-A0A9W8LQJ3-F1
#
_cell.length_a   1.000
_cell.length_b   1.000
_cell.length_c   1.000
_cell.angle_alpha   90.00
_cell.angle_beta   90.00
_cell.angle_gamma   90.00
#
_symmetry.space_group_name_H-M   'P 1'
#
loop_
_entity.id
_entity.type
_entity.pdbx_description
1 polymer ?
#
loop_
_entity_poly.entity_id
_entity_poly.type
_entity_poly.pdbx_seq_one_letter_code
_entity_poly.pdbx_strand_id
1 'polypeptide(L)'
;MRIWLAVALLHATCLGYPLAEHLVSEPENKESEPTLCDPGVQQYSGYIDVAPDKHLFYWFFEARNPHQPKWQTPLIMWLNGGPGCSSLSGLFSGVGPCYVDNSGNGTIINNNSWNKDANILFLDQPTNTGYSYGANVTNTADAARDTTIFLHKFYSRFPQYAFGELHIMGESYAAHYVPRIAAQIVSDNNRAGMRKLPLASIAVGNGLFNMATQYRYLPWMACNSTYQPIVNDTICGAMADAQDAFSRSLEVNRLTQTSESAADATFAGYDILTPYQLAGGNPYDVRKMCVGGSLCDPYMDSVVAYANQPNVLAELGVRTTPTFELCNPEIQNAFISTGDEMVDAS
;
A
#
# COMPACT_ATOMS: atom_id res chain seq x y z
N MET A 1 39.52 35.92 73.06
CA MET A 1 38.32 35.59 73.86
C MET A 1 37.35 34.85 72.95
N ARG A 2 36.84 33.69 73.40
CA ARG A 2 35.81 32.84 72.75
C ARG A 2 34.59 33.70 72.29
N ILE A 3 33.80 33.37 71.26
CA ILE A 3 32.93 32.20 71.08
C ILE A 3 32.50 32.11 69.60
N TRP A 4 32.24 30.88 69.16
CA TRP A 4 31.67 30.44 67.89
C TRP A 4 30.16 30.72 67.75
N LEU A 5 29.68 30.94 66.53
CA LEU A 5 28.28 30.66 66.15
C LEU A 5 28.26 30.00 64.76
N ALA A 6 27.77 28.77 64.73
CA ALA A 6 27.65 27.91 63.58
C ALA A 6 26.41 28.27 62.75
N VAL A 7 26.51 28.17 61.42
CA VAL A 7 25.36 28.04 60.52
C VAL A 7 25.60 26.79 59.68
N ALA A 8 24.71 25.82 59.82
CA ALA A 8 24.75 24.54 59.13
C ALA A 8 24.30 24.71 57.68
N LEU A 9 25.15 24.28 56.73
CA LEU A 9 24.83 24.11 55.32
C LEU A 9 24.43 22.65 55.08
N LEU A 10 23.12 22.41 54.92
CA LEU A 10 22.60 21.12 54.46
C LEU A 10 22.78 21.01 52.94
N HIS A 11 23.57 20.02 52.55
CA HIS A 11 23.83 19.62 51.18
C HIS A 11 22.59 18.92 50.59
N ALA A 12 22.15 19.36 49.41
CA ALA A 12 21.34 18.54 48.51
C ALA A 12 22.20 18.16 47.31
N THR A 13 22.82 16.99 47.39
CA THR A 13 23.44 16.30 46.27
C THR A 13 22.36 15.97 45.22
N CYS A 14 22.43 16.61 44.06
CA CYS A 14 21.72 16.14 42.87
C CYS A 14 22.37 14.83 42.42
N LEU A 15 21.80 13.70 42.84
CA LEU A 15 22.04 12.42 42.20
C LEU A 15 21.40 12.48 40.82
N GLY A 16 22.24 12.61 39.78
CA GLY A 16 21.82 12.40 38.41
C GLY A 16 21.37 10.96 38.24
N TYR A 17 20.07 10.76 38.03
CA TYR A 17 19.56 9.53 37.48
C TYR A 17 19.79 9.59 35.96
N PRO A 18 20.53 8.65 35.35
CA PRO A 18 20.44 8.48 33.91
C PRO A 18 19.01 8.03 33.61
N LEU A 19 18.28 8.83 32.81
CA LEU A 19 17.11 8.36 32.08
C LEU A 19 17.62 7.35 31.04
N ALA A 20 17.84 6.11 31.50
CA ALA A 20 17.84 4.98 30.61
C ALA A 20 16.40 4.83 30.12
N GLU A 21 16.13 5.28 28.90
CA GLU A 21 15.00 4.76 28.14
C GLU A 21 15.13 3.23 28.19
N HIS A 22 14.15 2.59 28.84
CA HIS A 22 13.96 1.16 28.70
C HIS A 22 13.63 0.93 27.22
N LEU A 23 14.65 0.61 26.43
CA LEU A 23 14.47 -0.16 25.21
C LEU A 23 13.92 -1.50 25.67
N VAL A 24 12.60 -1.60 25.77
CA VAL A 24 11.92 -2.89 25.77
C VAL A 24 12.25 -3.48 24.39
N SER A 25 13.25 -4.34 24.36
CA SER A 25 13.47 -5.22 23.22
C SER A 25 12.30 -6.20 23.22
N GLU A 26 11.22 -5.84 22.53
CA GLU A 26 10.11 -6.73 22.22
C GLU A 26 10.68 -7.97 21.48
N PRO A 27 10.74 -9.15 22.12
CA PRO A 27 11.35 -10.33 21.50
C PRO A 27 10.55 -10.87 20.30
N GLU A 28 9.33 -10.36 20.08
CA GLU A 28 8.45 -10.71 18.94
C GLU A 28 8.70 -9.88 17.66
N ASN A 29 9.59 -8.88 17.71
CA ASN A 29 9.86 -7.95 16.61
C ASN A 29 11.17 -8.27 15.83
N LYS A 30 11.69 -9.51 15.92
CA LYS A 30 12.81 -9.93 15.07
C LYS A 30 12.32 -10.11 13.64
N GLU A 31 12.97 -9.40 12.74
CA GLU A 31 12.73 -9.43 11.30
C GLU A 31 13.31 -10.69 10.69
N SER A 32 12.60 -11.19 9.68
CA SER A 32 13.08 -12.30 8.85
C SER A 32 14.01 -11.76 7.78
N GLU A 33 15.01 -12.58 7.44
CA GLU A 33 15.91 -12.34 6.31
C GLU A 33 15.69 -13.46 5.28
N PRO A 34 14.57 -13.40 4.53
CA PRO A 34 14.21 -14.47 3.61
C PRO A 34 15.18 -14.54 2.43
N THR A 35 15.25 -15.72 1.83
CA THR A 35 15.97 -15.99 0.56
C THR A 35 15.02 -16.26 -0.60
N LEU A 36 13.71 -16.32 -0.33
CA LEU A 36 12.66 -16.42 -1.33
C LEU A 36 12.77 -15.32 -2.39
N CYS A 37 12.29 -15.58 -3.60
CA CYS A 37 12.21 -14.62 -4.71
C CYS A 37 13.56 -14.19 -5.31
N ASP A 38 14.48 -13.62 -4.52
CA ASP A 38 15.77 -13.10 -4.98
C ASP A 38 16.92 -13.41 -4.00
N PRO A 39 17.43 -14.65 -3.98
CA PRO A 39 18.47 -15.07 -3.02
C PRO A 39 19.82 -14.35 -3.22
N GLY A 40 19.97 -13.56 -4.29
CA GLY A 40 21.20 -12.83 -4.59
C GLY A 40 21.32 -11.46 -3.91
N VAL A 41 20.26 -10.98 -3.24
CA VAL A 41 20.24 -9.68 -2.56
C VAL A 41 19.84 -9.83 -1.09
N GLN A 42 20.20 -8.86 -0.26
CA GLN A 42 19.67 -8.79 1.10
C GLN A 42 18.18 -8.47 1.04
N GLN A 43 17.42 -9.16 1.89
CA GLN A 43 16.00 -8.96 2.04
C GLN A 43 15.66 -8.83 3.52
N TYR A 44 14.57 -8.12 3.81
CA TYR A 44 13.97 -8.08 5.14
C TYR A 44 12.46 -8.21 5.01
N SER A 45 11.84 -9.04 5.83
CA SER A 45 10.38 -9.10 5.94
C SER A 45 9.95 -9.20 7.38
N GLY A 46 8.69 -8.85 7.63
CA GLY A 46 8.08 -8.91 8.95
C GLY A 46 7.16 -7.73 9.16
N TYR A 47 7.08 -7.27 10.40
CA TYR A 47 6.06 -6.31 10.82
C TYR A 47 6.65 -5.07 11.47
N ILE A 48 5.93 -3.96 11.30
CA ILE A 48 6.07 -2.76 12.09
C ILE A 48 4.71 -2.42 12.69
N ASP A 49 4.69 -2.31 14.01
CA ASP A 49 3.48 -1.97 14.77
C ASP A 49 3.31 -0.44 14.75
N VAL A 50 2.28 0.05 14.08
CA VAL A 50 2.00 1.50 13.93
C VAL A 50 1.08 2.02 15.04
N ALA A 51 0.36 1.12 15.70
CA ALA A 51 -0.38 1.29 16.94
C ALA A 51 -0.35 -0.03 17.73
N PRO A 52 -0.76 -0.06 19.02
CA PRO A 52 -0.80 -1.31 19.79
C PRO A 52 -1.63 -2.44 19.16
N ASP A 53 -2.61 -2.06 18.33
CA ASP A 53 -3.57 -2.94 17.67
C ASP A 53 -3.48 -2.88 16.14
N LYS A 54 -2.39 -2.35 15.57
CA LYS A 54 -2.21 -2.25 14.11
C LYS A 54 -0.80 -2.66 13.70
N HIS A 55 -0.72 -3.71 12.90
CA HIS A 55 0.54 -4.35 12.51
C HIS A 55 0.63 -4.41 10.98
N LEU A 56 1.57 -3.65 10.40
CA LEU A 56 1.75 -3.62 8.95
C LEU A 56 2.91 -4.53 8.54
N PHE A 57 2.62 -5.48 7.65
CA PHE A 57 3.59 -6.37 7.03
C PHE A 57 4.32 -5.67 5.90
N TYR A 58 5.62 -5.94 5.78
CA TYR A 58 6.43 -5.47 4.66
C TYR A 58 7.37 -6.55 4.15
N TRP A 59 7.78 -6.40 2.89
CA TRP A 59 8.89 -7.16 2.31
C TRP A 59 9.79 -6.21 1.51
N PHE A 60 11.03 -6.09 1.97
CA PHE A 60 12.07 -5.24 1.44
C PHE A 60 13.12 -6.04 0.67
N PHE A 61 13.60 -5.46 -0.43
CA PHE A 61 14.70 -5.99 -1.25
C PHE A 61 15.72 -4.90 -1.51
N GLU A 62 16.99 -5.20 -1.30
CA GLU A 62 18.06 -4.32 -1.78
C GLU A 62 18.15 -4.32 -3.31
N ALA A 63 18.74 -3.24 -3.84
CA ALA A 63 19.09 -3.16 -5.25
C ALA A 63 20.10 -4.25 -5.64
N ARG A 64 20.03 -4.77 -6.88
CA ARG A 64 20.96 -5.75 -7.42
C ARG A 64 22.30 -5.16 -7.82
N ASN A 65 22.33 -3.91 -8.28
CA ASN A 65 23.54 -3.27 -8.81
C ASN A 65 24.70 -3.26 -7.79
N PRO A 66 25.75 -4.09 -7.96
CA PRO A 66 26.82 -4.23 -6.97
C PRO A 66 27.76 -3.03 -6.92
N HIS A 67 27.68 -2.12 -7.90
CA HIS A 67 28.52 -0.94 -7.99
C HIS A 67 27.94 0.28 -7.26
N GLN A 68 26.72 0.16 -6.72
CA GLN A 68 26.08 1.22 -5.94
C GLN A 68 25.99 0.82 -4.46
N PRO A 69 26.45 1.69 -3.54
CA PRO A 69 26.25 1.47 -2.12
C PRO A 69 24.74 1.51 -1.81
N LYS A 70 24.21 0.42 -1.26
CA LYS A 70 22.76 0.24 -1.03
C LYS A 70 22.13 1.31 -0.15
N TRP A 71 22.93 1.88 0.75
CA TRP A 71 22.54 2.99 1.61
C TRP A 71 22.37 4.33 0.88
N GLN A 72 23.00 4.53 -0.29
CA GLN A 72 22.80 5.70 -1.17
C GLN A 72 21.80 5.45 -2.30
N THR A 73 21.49 4.18 -2.57
CA THR A 73 20.54 3.81 -3.62
C THR A 73 19.12 4.27 -3.25
N PRO A 74 18.33 4.81 -4.20
CA PRO A 74 16.95 5.22 -3.93
C PRO A 74 16.10 4.09 -3.35
N LEU A 75 15.19 4.45 -2.45
CA LEU A 75 14.18 3.56 -1.90
C LEU A 75 12.83 3.85 -2.55
N ILE A 76 12.26 2.84 -3.21
CA ILE A 76 10.90 2.87 -3.71
C ILE A 76 10.01 2.15 -2.70
N MET A 77 9.07 2.85 -2.08
CA MET A 77 7.92 2.21 -1.45
C MET A 77 6.88 1.94 -2.53
N TRP A 78 6.50 0.68 -2.69
CA TRP A 78 5.48 0.25 -3.65
C TRP A 78 4.17 -0.08 -2.94
N LEU A 79 3.07 0.47 -3.48
CA LEU A 79 1.71 0.29 -2.97
C LEU A 79 0.77 -0.19 -4.08
N ASN A 80 0.14 -1.35 -3.89
CA ASN A 80 -1.04 -1.71 -4.66
C ASN A 80 -2.29 -1.00 -4.14
N GLY A 81 -3.33 -0.97 -4.98
CA GLY A 81 -4.61 -0.31 -4.68
C GLY A 81 -5.66 -1.25 -4.06
N GLY A 82 -6.79 -1.38 -4.74
CA GLY A 82 -7.97 -2.13 -4.28
C GLY A 82 -9.17 -1.22 -4.11
N PRO A 83 -9.32 -0.50 -2.98
CA PRO A 83 -8.50 -0.51 -1.76
C PRO A 83 -8.48 -1.88 -1.05
N GLY A 84 -7.40 -2.17 -0.33
CA GLY A 84 -7.25 -3.42 0.45
C GLY A 84 -6.62 -4.59 -0.31
N CYS A 85 -5.94 -4.34 -1.43
CA CYS A 85 -5.16 -5.35 -2.14
C CYS A 85 -3.70 -5.35 -1.71
N SER A 86 -3.14 -6.55 -1.51
CA SER A 86 -1.75 -6.74 -1.08
C SER A 86 -0.75 -6.19 -2.10
N SER A 87 0.31 -5.56 -1.60
CA SER A 87 1.44 -5.11 -2.42
C SER A 87 2.31 -6.26 -2.93
N LEU A 88 2.09 -7.48 -2.43
CA LEU A 88 2.67 -8.68 -3.01
C LEU A 88 2.12 -8.97 -4.41
N SER A 89 0.95 -8.41 -4.77
CA SER A 89 0.46 -8.42 -6.15
C SER A 89 1.48 -7.79 -7.10
N GLY A 90 1.89 -6.54 -6.85
CA GLY A 90 2.90 -5.85 -7.65
C GLY A 90 4.30 -6.46 -7.55
N LEU A 91 4.62 -7.08 -6.40
CA LEU A 91 5.86 -7.85 -6.24
C LEU A 91 5.92 -8.99 -7.27
N PHE A 92 4.88 -9.83 -7.32
CA PHE A 92 4.89 -11.05 -8.13
C PHE A 92 4.38 -10.86 -9.56
N SER A 93 3.68 -9.78 -9.90
CA SER A 93 3.08 -9.59 -11.24
C SER A 93 3.60 -8.37 -11.99
N GLY A 94 4.34 -7.49 -11.33
CA GLY A 94 4.74 -6.19 -11.88
C GLY A 94 6.22 -5.89 -11.73
N VAL A 95 6.52 -5.07 -10.74
CA VAL A 95 7.83 -4.39 -10.59
C VAL A 95 8.84 -5.17 -9.75
N GLY A 96 8.39 -6.23 -9.07
CA GLY A 96 9.21 -6.95 -8.11
C GLY A 96 10.21 -7.93 -8.71
N PRO A 97 11.02 -8.55 -7.83
CA PRO A 97 12.23 -9.25 -8.24
C PRO A 97 12.00 -10.65 -8.82
N CYS A 98 10.81 -11.21 -8.71
CA CYS A 98 10.47 -12.52 -9.25
C CYS A 98 8.99 -12.61 -9.64
N TYR A 99 8.69 -13.64 -10.42
CA TYR A 99 7.35 -14.15 -10.67
C TYR A 99 7.15 -15.44 -9.89
N VAL A 100 5.92 -15.78 -9.53
CA VAL A 100 5.57 -17.12 -9.06
C VAL A 100 5.58 -18.07 -10.26
N ASP A 101 6.05 -19.30 -10.07
CA ASP A 101 5.97 -20.29 -11.14
C ASP A 101 4.52 -20.72 -11.41
N ASN A 102 4.24 -21.25 -12.61
CA ASN A 102 2.87 -21.65 -12.99
C ASN A 102 2.29 -22.76 -12.09
N SER A 103 3.11 -23.47 -11.31
CA SER A 103 2.66 -24.50 -10.36
C SER A 103 2.37 -23.95 -8.97
N GLY A 104 2.68 -22.67 -8.72
CA GLY A 104 2.55 -22.03 -7.41
C GLY A 104 3.55 -22.53 -6.36
N ASN A 105 4.61 -23.26 -6.75
CA ASN A 105 5.52 -23.97 -5.81
C ASN A 105 6.89 -23.32 -5.64
N GLY A 106 7.08 -22.16 -6.23
CA GLY A 106 8.39 -21.54 -6.34
C GLY A 106 8.31 -20.23 -7.09
N THR A 107 9.48 -19.63 -7.30
CA THR A 107 9.62 -18.33 -7.95
C THR A 107 10.70 -18.36 -9.02
N ILE A 108 10.54 -17.49 -10.02
CA ILE A 108 11.46 -17.32 -11.15
C ILE A 108 11.91 -15.86 -11.15
N ILE A 109 13.23 -15.62 -11.21
CA ILE A 109 13.80 -14.28 -11.20
C ILE A 109 13.25 -13.42 -12.35
N ASN A 110 12.78 -12.22 -12.02
CA ASN A 110 12.41 -11.18 -12.97
C ASN A 110 13.65 -10.34 -13.32
N ASN A 111 14.26 -10.56 -14.48
CA ASN A 111 15.42 -9.79 -14.93
C ASN A 111 15.13 -8.31 -15.24
N ASN A 112 13.85 -7.93 -15.34
CA ASN A 112 13.40 -6.56 -15.57
C ASN A 112 12.87 -5.88 -14.30
N SER A 113 13.07 -6.49 -13.14
CA SER A 113 12.68 -5.94 -11.85
C SER A 113 13.24 -4.53 -11.63
N TRP A 114 12.44 -3.68 -11.00
CA TRP A 114 12.87 -2.34 -10.60
C TRP A 114 14.00 -2.39 -9.56
N ASN A 115 14.15 -3.50 -8.81
CA ASN A 115 15.26 -3.66 -7.88
C ASN A 115 16.61 -3.86 -8.58
N LYS A 116 16.67 -3.77 -9.92
CA LYS A 116 17.94 -3.66 -10.64
C LYS A 116 18.79 -2.50 -10.12
N ASP A 117 18.17 -1.33 -9.92
CA ASP A 117 18.84 -0.06 -9.59
C ASP A 117 18.21 0.70 -8.41
N ALA A 118 17.21 0.12 -7.72
CA ALA A 118 16.57 0.71 -6.53
C ALA A 118 16.40 -0.33 -5.42
N ASN A 119 16.41 0.11 -4.16
CA ASN A 119 15.85 -0.69 -3.08
C ASN A 119 14.33 -0.61 -3.18
N ILE A 120 13.60 -1.70 -2.93
CA ILE A 120 12.13 -1.71 -3.00
C ILE A 120 11.54 -2.24 -1.72
N LEU A 121 10.54 -1.52 -1.21
CA LEU A 121 9.76 -1.84 -0.02
C LEU A 121 8.30 -2.03 -0.43
N PHE A 122 7.85 -3.29 -0.46
CA PHE A 122 6.44 -3.64 -0.65
C PHE A 122 5.74 -3.59 0.70
N LEU A 123 4.69 -2.78 0.81
CA LEU A 123 3.94 -2.61 2.06
C LEU A 123 2.50 -3.08 1.89
N ASP A 124 2.08 -4.03 2.71
CA ASP A 124 0.67 -4.39 2.82
C ASP A 124 -0.05 -3.37 3.69
N GLN A 125 -0.86 -2.52 3.06
CA GLN A 125 -1.65 -1.50 3.75
C GLN A 125 -2.98 -1.32 3.01
N PRO A 126 -4.06 -0.89 3.71
CA PRO A 126 -4.17 -0.64 5.15
C PRO A 126 -4.14 -1.92 6.02
N THR A 127 -4.28 -1.79 7.34
CA THR A 127 -4.44 -2.93 8.26
C THR A 127 -5.49 -3.93 7.77
N ASN A 128 -5.23 -5.24 7.91
CA ASN A 128 -6.03 -6.37 7.39
C ASN A 128 -5.89 -6.63 5.87
N THR A 129 -4.96 -5.96 5.20
CA THR A 129 -4.58 -6.21 3.79
C THR A 129 -3.44 -7.22 3.74
N GLY A 130 -3.52 -8.25 2.88
CA GLY A 130 -2.47 -9.27 2.74
C GLY A 130 -2.11 -9.90 4.08
N TYR A 131 -0.86 -9.73 4.52
CA TYR A 131 -0.39 -10.24 5.82
C TYR A 131 -0.53 -9.26 6.99
N SER A 132 -0.88 -8.00 6.72
CA SER A 132 -1.12 -6.99 7.76
C SER A 132 -2.38 -7.30 8.54
N TYR A 133 -2.42 -6.99 9.83
CA TYR A 133 -3.57 -7.33 10.69
C TYR A 133 -3.76 -6.33 11.84
N GLY A 134 -4.99 -6.23 12.35
CA GLY A 134 -5.33 -5.37 13.48
C GLY A 134 -6.65 -4.61 13.34
N ALA A 135 -6.72 -3.44 13.96
CA ALA A 135 -7.89 -2.56 13.92
C ALA A 135 -8.14 -1.99 12.52
N ASN A 136 -9.42 -1.98 12.13
CA ASN A 136 -9.86 -1.56 10.80
C ASN A 136 -9.50 -0.10 10.49
N VAL A 137 -9.15 0.13 9.23
CA VAL A 137 -8.97 1.44 8.62
C VAL A 137 -10.02 1.56 7.51
N THR A 138 -10.72 2.69 7.44
CA THR A 138 -11.90 2.85 6.56
C THR A 138 -11.80 4.03 5.59
N ASN A 139 -10.67 4.74 5.60
CA ASN A 139 -10.43 5.90 4.76
C ASN A 139 -8.94 6.11 4.48
N THR A 140 -8.64 6.81 3.39
CA THR A 140 -7.27 7.09 2.94
C THR A 140 -6.46 7.95 3.91
N ALA A 141 -7.10 8.86 4.64
CA ALA A 141 -6.38 9.75 5.56
C ALA A 141 -5.76 8.98 6.74
N ASP A 142 -6.47 8.01 7.30
CA ASP A 142 -5.95 7.15 8.36
C ASP A 142 -4.93 6.14 7.83
N ALA A 143 -5.15 5.58 6.64
CA ALA A 143 -4.17 4.72 5.97
C ALA A 143 -2.84 5.45 5.73
N ALA A 144 -2.90 6.71 5.28
CA ALA A 144 -1.72 7.55 5.06
C ALA A 144 -0.97 7.84 6.38
N ARG A 145 -1.70 8.12 7.46
CA ARG A 145 -1.12 8.35 8.79
C ARG A 145 -0.39 7.10 9.33
N ASP A 146 -1.04 5.95 9.22
CA ASP A 146 -0.45 4.68 9.64
C ASP A 146 0.81 4.37 8.80
N THR A 147 0.77 4.65 7.49
CA THR A 147 1.92 4.48 6.59
C THR A 147 3.08 5.44 6.89
N THR A 148 2.83 6.70 7.27
CA THR A 148 3.94 7.60 7.66
C THR A 148 4.56 7.21 8.99
N ILE A 149 3.77 6.74 9.96
CA ILE A 149 4.28 6.14 11.21
C ILE A 149 5.16 4.93 10.88
N PHE A 150 4.68 4.05 9.99
CA PHE A 150 5.46 2.92 9.49
C PHE A 150 6.81 3.36 8.92
N LEU A 151 6.84 4.35 8.03
CA LEU A 151 8.10 4.86 7.43
C LEU A 151 9.09 5.38 8.48
N HIS A 152 8.62 6.19 9.44
CA HIS A 152 9.50 6.68 10.51
C HIS A 152 10.09 5.53 11.35
N LYS A 153 9.28 4.51 11.66
CA LYS A 153 9.74 3.32 12.37
C LYS A 153 10.68 2.47 11.52
N PHE A 154 10.39 2.31 10.23
CA PHE A 154 11.25 1.59 9.27
C PHE A 154 12.64 2.23 9.21
N TYR A 155 12.75 3.55 9.03
CA TYR A 155 14.04 4.24 9.04
C TYR A 155 14.71 4.32 10.42
N SER A 156 13.97 4.13 11.50
CA SER A 156 14.56 4.01 12.84
C SER A 156 15.21 2.64 13.02
N ARG A 157 14.61 1.60 12.42
CA ARG A 157 15.13 0.24 12.43
C ARG A 157 16.26 0.02 11.42
N PHE A 158 16.13 0.59 10.23
CA PHE A 158 17.11 0.53 9.15
C PHE A 158 17.67 1.93 8.80
N PRO A 159 18.42 2.56 9.71
CA PRO A 159 18.91 3.93 9.51
C PRO A 159 19.84 4.05 8.29
N GLN A 160 20.48 2.97 7.85
CA GLN A 160 21.35 2.95 6.68
C GLN A 160 20.63 3.30 5.39
N TYR A 161 19.33 3.02 5.23
CA TYR A 161 18.62 3.32 3.98
C TYR A 161 18.14 4.78 3.91
N ALA A 162 18.32 5.57 4.96
CA ALA A 162 17.84 6.95 5.03
C ALA A 162 18.68 7.97 4.25
N PHE A 163 19.81 7.56 3.67
CA PHE A 163 20.66 8.45 2.87
C PHE A 163 20.27 8.47 1.39
N GLY A 164 19.52 7.48 0.91
CA GLY A 164 18.92 7.45 -0.43
C GLY A 164 17.67 8.31 -0.52
N GLU A 165 17.31 8.70 -1.74
CA GLU A 165 16.04 9.36 -2.04
C GLU A 165 14.86 8.40 -1.83
N LEU A 166 13.79 8.86 -1.19
CA LEU A 166 12.54 8.11 -1.02
C LEU A 166 11.56 8.47 -2.13
N HIS A 167 11.05 7.45 -2.82
CA HIS A 167 9.96 7.57 -3.77
C HIS A 167 8.76 6.75 -3.30
N ILE A 168 7.57 7.37 -3.30
CA ILE A 168 6.33 6.64 -3.01
C ILE A 168 5.63 6.38 -4.34
N MET A 169 5.49 5.12 -4.69
CA MET A 169 4.94 4.71 -5.98
C MET A 169 3.83 3.68 -5.79
N GLY A 170 2.89 3.63 -6.73
CA GLY A 170 1.83 2.63 -6.69
C GLY A 170 0.96 2.61 -7.93
N GLU A 171 -0.13 1.85 -7.87
CA GLU A 171 -1.09 1.71 -8.97
C GLU A 171 -2.55 1.69 -8.51
N SER A 172 -3.46 1.96 -9.46
CA SER A 172 -4.90 1.87 -9.23
C SER A 172 -5.35 2.79 -8.08
N TYR A 173 -5.99 2.27 -7.04
CA TYR A 173 -6.42 3.05 -5.87
C TYR A 173 -5.26 3.68 -5.07
N ALA A 174 -4.01 3.27 -5.32
CA ALA A 174 -2.85 3.98 -4.77
C ALA A 174 -2.79 5.45 -5.23
N ALA A 175 -3.54 5.85 -6.25
CA ALA A 175 -3.80 7.25 -6.57
C ALA A 175 -4.40 8.07 -5.43
N HIS A 176 -5.14 7.45 -4.49
CA HIS A 176 -5.58 8.11 -3.26
C HIS A 176 -4.47 8.06 -2.19
N TYR A 177 -3.82 6.90 -2.03
CA TYR A 177 -2.80 6.69 -1.00
C TYR A 177 -1.54 7.54 -1.19
N VAL A 178 -0.92 7.45 -2.37
CA VAL A 178 0.39 8.03 -2.68
C VAL A 178 0.44 9.55 -2.45
N PRO A 179 -0.46 10.38 -3.03
CA PRO A 179 -0.43 11.82 -2.78
C PRO A 179 -0.77 12.16 -1.33
N ARG A 180 -1.67 11.40 -0.68
CA ARG A 180 -2.01 11.64 0.74
C ARG A 180 -0.84 11.35 1.67
N ILE A 181 -0.11 10.26 1.44
CA ILE A 181 1.12 9.89 2.16
C ILE A 181 2.17 10.98 1.94
N ALA A 182 2.41 11.39 0.69
CA ALA A 182 3.37 12.44 0.38
C ALA A 182 3.05 13.76 1.06
N ALA A 183 1.78 14.19 1.04
CA ALA A 183 1.34 15.39 1.75
C ALA A 183 1.56 15.29 3.27
N GLN A 184 1.29 14.12 3.86
CA GLN A 184 1.55 13.87 5.28
C GLN A 184 3.05 13.94 5.60
N ILE A 185 3.91 13.34 4.77
CA ILE A 185 5.38 13.43 4.92
C ILE A 185 5.86 14.88 4.84
N VAL A 186 5.39 15.65 3.86
CA VAL A 186 5.76 17.08 3.71
C VAL A 186 5.34 17.87 4.94
N SER A 187 4.13 17.62 5.46
CA SER A 187 3.65 18.23 6.70
C SER A 187 4.54 17.86 7.90
N ASP A 188 4.86 16.57 8.08
CA ASP A 188 5.69 16.10 9.19
C ASP A 188 7.13 16.60 9.12
N ASN A 189 7.71 16.70 7.91
CA ASN A 189 9.04 17.27 7.69
C ASN A 189 9.16 18.76 8.07
N ASN A 190 8.05 19.49 8.12
CA ASN A 190 8.00 20.89 8.53
C ASN A 190 7.81 21.07 10.05
N ARG A 191 7.59 19.98 10.81
CA ARG A 191 7.43 20.04 12.27
C ARG A 191 8.77 20.00 12.97
N ALA A 192 8.98 20.92 13.92
CA ALA A 192 10.20 20.96 14.72
C ALA A 192 10.34 19.67 15.56
N GLY A 193 11.55 19.11 15.59
CA GLY A 193 11.87 17.90 16.36
C GLY A 193 11.55 16.56 15.67
N MET A 194 10.94 16.57 14.49
CA MET A 194 10.69 15.34 13.72
C MET A 194 11.89 15.02 12.81
N ARG A 195 12.28 13.74 12.76
CA ARG A 195 13.27 13.25 11.78
C ARG A 195 12.67 13.37 10.38
N LYS A 196 13.33 14.10 9.48
CA LYS A 196 12.86 14.25 8.12
C LYS A 196 12.97 12.96 7.33
N LEU A 197 11.91 12.63 6.59
CA LEU A 197 11.93 11.56 5.57
C LEU A 197 12.40 12.16 4.24
N PRO A 198 13.32 11.51 3.50
CA PRO A 198 13.95 12.06 2.30
C PRO A 198 13.07 11.91 1.05
N LEU A 199 11.78 12.29 1.13
CA LEU A 199 10.84 12.22 0.00
C LEU A 199 11.32 13.07 -1.17
N ALA A 200 11.57 12.43 -2.32
CA ALA A 200 12.05 13.06 -3.54
C ALA A 200 10.98 13.13 -4.64
N SER A 201 10.19 12.07 -4.82
CA SER A 201 9.09 12.08 -5.80
C SER A 201 7.97 11.09 -5.48
N ILE A 202 6.89 11.22 -6.24
CA ILE A 202 5.78 10.27 -6.28
C ILE A 202 5.51 9.84 -7.72
N ALA A 203 4.97 8.64 -7.90
CA ALA A 203 4.47 8.16 -9.19
C ALA A 203 3.27 7.23 -9.01
N VAL A 204 2.28 7.31 -9.91
CA VAL A 204 1.13 6.41 -9.88
C VAL A 204 0.85 5.91 -11.28
N GLY A 205 0.82 4.58 -11.45
CA GLY A 205 0.41 3.93 -12.70
C GLY A 205 -1.09 3.68 -12.73
N ASN A 206 -1.75 3.99 -13.84
CA ASN A 206 -3.17 3.65 -14.08
C ASN A 206 -4.10 3.98 -12.90
N GLY A 207 -3.90 5.15 -12.28
CA GLY A 207 -4.52 5.52 -11.03
C GLY A 207 -5.97 6.03 -11.13
N LEU A 208 -6.78 5.75 -10.11
CA LEU A 208 -8.07 6.40 -9.88
C LEU A 208 -7.86 7.64 -9.00
N PHE A 209 -7.69 8.82 -9.60
CA PHE A 209 -7.51 10.09 -8.88
C PHE A 209 -8.82 10.83 -8.64
N ASN A 210 -9.73 10.76 -9.60
CA ASN A 210 -11.01 11.46 -9.56
C ASN A 210 -12.03 10.62 -10.33
N MET A 211 -12.79 9.79 -9.59
CA MET A 211 -13.80 8.92 -10.20
C MET A 211 -14.85 9.73 -10.97
N ALA A 212 -15.33 10.84 -10.41
CA ALA A 212 -16.36 11.69 -11.00
C ALA A 212 -16.01 12.16 -12.43
N THR A 213 -14.72 12.34 -12.71
CA THR A 213 -14.20 12.71 -14.02
C THR A 213 -13.81 11.48 -14.84
N GLN A 214 -13.01 10.57 -14.29
CA GLN A 214 -12.40 9.47 -15.04
C GLN A 214 -13.43 8.44 -15.51
N TYR A 215 -14.43 8.11 -14.68
CA TYR A 215 -15.38 7.05 -15.02
C TYR A 215 -16.33 7.43 -16.16
N ARG A 216 -16.45 8.73 -16.48
CA ARG A 216 -17.18 9.20 -17.67
C ARG A 216 -16.54 8.75 -18.99
N TYR A 217 -15.28 8.33 -18.97
CA TYR A 217 -14.58 7.85 -20.16
C TYR A 217 -14.73 6.34 -20.38
N LEU A 218 -15.24 5.58 -19.41
CA LEU A 218 -15.32 4.11 -19.50
C LEU A 218 -16.22 3.63 -20.65
N PRO A 219 -17.44 4.18 -20.89
CA PRO A 219 -18.25 3.76 -22.03
C PRO A 219 -17.55 4.05 -23.36
N TRP A 220 -16.95 5.23 -23.49
CA TRP A 220 -16.20 5.60 -24.69
C TRP A 220 -15.01 4.67 -24.93
N MET A 221 -14.24 4.35 -23.87
CA MET A 221 -13.11 3.43 -23.93
C MET A 221 -13.56 2.03 -24.41
N ALA A 222 -14.66 1.51 -23.88
CA ALA A 222 -15.15 0.17 -24.22
C ALA A 222 -15.71 0.12 -25.64
N CYS A 223 -16.52 1.11 -26.02
CA CYS A 223 -17.29 1.11 -27.26
C CYS A 223 -16.51 1.61 -28.48
N ASN A 224 -15.46 2.41 -28.27
CA ASN A 224 -14.65 2.98 -29.32
C ASN A 224 -13.19 2.44 -29.30
N SER A 225 -13.00 1.25 -28.73
CA SER A 225 -11.69 0.61 -28.65
C SER A 225 -11.14 0.26 -30.04
N THR A 226 -9.87 0.61 -30.28
CA THR A 226 -9.16 0.22 -31.51
C THR A 226 -8.70 -1.24 -31.52
N TYR A 227 -8.81 -1.94 -30.39
CA TYR A 227 -8.35 -3.33 -30.20
C TYR A 227 -9.41 -4.39 -30.53
N GLN A 228 -10.39 -4.03 -31.36
CA GLN A 228 -11.64 -4.74 -31.60
C GLN A 228 -12.57 -4.71 -30.37
N PRO A 229 -13.71 -3.99 -30.43
CA PRO A 229 -14.66 -3.98 -29.33
C PRO A 229 -15.21 -5.39 -29.06
N ILE A 230 -15.17 -5.79 -27.79
CA ILE A 230 -15.81 -7.03 -27.30
C ILE A 230 -17.28 -6.79 -26.89
N VAL A 231 -17.71 -5.53 -26.88
CA VAL A 231 -19.07 -5.09 -26.58
C VAL A 231 -19.82 -4.74 -27.86
N ASN A 232 -21.13 -4.93 -27.86
CA ASN A 232 -22.03 -4.52 -28.95
C ASN A 232 -22.81 -3.26 -28.59
N ASP A 233 -23.59 -2.73 -29.55
CA ASP A 233 -24.38 -1.50 -29.35
C ASP A 233 -25.32 -1.57 -28.14
N THR A 234 -25.88 -2.75 -27.83
CA THR A 234 -26.75 -2.94 -26.66
C THR A 234 -25.98 -2.76 -25.35
N ILE A 235 -24.78 -3.34 -25.25
CA ILE A 235 -23.92 -3.18 -24.07
C ILE A 235 -23.44 -1.73 -23.95
N CYS A 236 -23.09 -1.11 -25.08
CA CYS A 236 -22.73 0.30 -25.12
C CYS A 236 -23.85 1.22 -24.64
N GLY A 237 -25.09 0.95 -25.04
CA GLY A 237 -26.27 1.63 -24.51
C GLY A 237 -26.41 1.47 -23.00
N ALA A 238 -26.27 0.25 -22.48
CA ALA A 238 -26.35 -0.01 -21.03
C ALA A 238 -25.26 0.72 -20.23
N MET A 239 -24.03 0.80 -20.75
CA MET A 239 -22.95 1.58 -20.11
C MET A 239 -23.23 3.09 -20.13
N ALA A 240 -23.85 3.61 -21.21
CA ALA A 240 -24.26 5.01 -21.29
C ALA A 240 -25.40 5.33 -20.31
N ASP A 241 -26.39 4.45 -20.18
CA ASP A 241 -27.48 4.61 -19.21
C ASP A 241 -26.96 4.62 -17.76
N ALA A 242 -25.98 3.73 -17.45
CA ALA A 242 -25.31 3.72 -16.16
C ALA A 242 -24.50 5.01 -15.91
N GLN A 243 -23.87 5.57 -16.93
CA GLN A 243 -23.19 6.86 -16.85
C GLN A 243 -24.15 8.02 -16.54
N ASP A 244 -25.36 8.01 -17.08
CA ASP A 244 -26.40 8.99 -16.76
C ASP A 244 -26.92 8.82 -15.32
N ALA A 245 -27.01 7.59 -14.83
CA ALA A 245 -27.31 7.32 -13.42
C ALA A 245 -26.21 7.85 -12.49
N PHE A 246 -24.94 7.60 -12.81
CA PHE A 246 -23.80 8.14 -12.09
C PHE A 246 -23.78 9.68 -12.09
N SER A 247 -24.08 10.30 -13.22
CA SER A 247 -24.13 11.77 -13.30
C SER A 247 -25.21 12.36 -12.37
N ARG A 248 -26.34 11.68 -12.20
CA ARG A 248 -27.39 12.08 -11.25
C ARG A 248 -26.96 11.87 -9.80
N SER A 249 -26.32 10.76 -9.47
CA SER A 249 -25.84 10.51 -8.09
C SER A 249 -24.72 11.49 -7.70
N LEU A 250 -23.86 11.89 -8.63
CA LEU A 250 -22.88 12.96 -8.40
C LEU A 250 -23.54 14.29 -8.03
N GLU A 251 -24.64 14.67 -8.69
CA GLU A 251 -25.37 15.89 -8.36
C GLU A 251 -26.04 15.81 -6.98
N VAL A 252 -26.63 14.65 -6.65
CA VAL A 252 -27.15 14.41 -5.29
C VAL A 252 -26.04 14.56 -4.26
N ASN A 253 -24.90 13.89 -4.46
CA ASN A 253 -23.76 13.97 -3.56
C ASN A 253 -23.23 15.40 -3.40
N ARG A 254 -23.19 16.17 -4.49
CA ARG A 254 -22.79 17.58 -4.46
C ARG A 254 -23.72 18.44 -3.58
N LEU A 255 -25.02 18.14 -3.59
CA LEU A 255 -26.05 18.84 -2.84
C LEU A 255 -26.11 18.43 -1.36
N THR A 256 -25.93 17.13 -1.07
CA THR A 256 -26.11 16.57 0.28
C THR A 256 -24.82 16.49 1.07
N GLN A 257 -23.70 16.18 0.41
CA GLN A 257 -22.36 16.07 1.01
C GLN A 257 -22.32 15.12 2.22
N THR A 258 -23.01 13.98 2.13
CA THR A 258 -23.01 12.94 3.16
C THR A 258 -22.19 11.73 2.72
N SER A 259 -21.72 10.92 3.67
CA SER A 259 -21.06 9.65 3.36
C SER A 259 -21.98 8.69 2.59
N GLU A 260 -23.28 8.69 2.90
CA GLU A 260 -24.28 7.90 2.18
C GLU A 260 -24.38 8.32 0.71
N SER A 261 -24.53 9.61 0.42
CA SER A 261 -24.60 10.07 -0.97
C SER A 261 -23.30 9.87 -1.74
N ALA A 262 -22.16 9.90 -1.05
CA ALA A 262 -20.86 9.62 -1.65
C ALA A 262 -20.68 8.11 -1.93
N ALA A 263 -21.15 7.24 -1.04
CA ALA A 263 -21.19 5.80 -1.27
C ALA A 263 -22.13 5.44 -2.43
N ASP A 264 -23.33 6.01 -2.47
CA ASP A 264 -24.29 5.84 -3.58
C ASP A 264 -23.68 6.28 -4.92
N ALA A 265 -22.97 7.41 -4.94
CA ALA A 265 -22.25 7.85 -6.12
C ALA A 265 -21.14 6.89 -6.52
N THR A 266 -20.40 6.34 -5.56
CA THR A 266 -19.36 5.32 -5.80
C THR A 266 -19.93 4.06 -6.43
N PHE A 267 -21.01 3.50 -5.88
CA PHE A 267 -21.68 2.33 -6.46
C PHE A 267 -22.20 2.60 -7.87
N ALA A 268 -22.86 3.74 -8.09
CA ALA A 268 -23.31 4.14 -9.42
C ALA A 268 -22.15 4.30 -10.43
N GLY A 269 -20.97 4.71 -9.96
CA GLY A 269 -19.76 4.75 -10.77
C GLY A 269 -19.32 3.35 -11.20
N TYR A 270 -19.25 2.40 -10.27
CA TYR A 270 -18.91 1.01 -10.57
C TYR A 270 -19.88 0.36 -11.57
N ASP A 271 -21.17 0.69 -11.50
CA ASP A 271 -22.19 0.18 -12.41
C ASP A 271 -21.92 0.50 -13.90
N ILE A 272 -21.11 1.54 -14.19
CA ILE A 272 -20.74 1.88 -15.56
C ILE A 272 -19.95 0.74 -16.23
N LEU A 273 -19.07 0.05 -15.49
CA LEU A 273 -18.22 -1.01 -16.05
C LEU A 273 -18.88 -2.40 -15.98
N THR A 274 -19.93 -2.57 -15.17
CA THR A 274 -20.65 -3.84 -15.00
C THR A 274 -21.09 -4.48 -16.32
N PRO A 275 -21.72 -3.77 -17.28
CA PRO A 275 -22.11 -4.38 -18.56
C PRO A 275 -20.92 -4.91 -19.37
N TYR A 276 -19.79 -4.20 -19.34
CA TYR A 276 -18.56 -4.61 -20.01
C TYR A 276 -17.98 -5.89 -19.39
N GLN A 277 -17.95 -5.98 -18.05
CA GLN A 277 -17.48 -7.17 -17.34
C GLN A 277 -18.40 -8.37 -17.56
N LEU A 278 -19.72 -8.18 -17.54
CA LEU A 278 -20.71 -9.23 -17.82
C LEU A 278 -20.62 -9.76 -19.26
N ALA A 279 -20.17 -8.93 -20.20
CA ALA A 279 -19.86 -9.35 -21.57
C ALA A 279 -18.55 -10.16 -21.68
N GLY A 280 -17.85 -10.39 -20.56
CA GLY A 280 -16.58 -11.10 -20.48
C GLY A 280 -15.37 -10.18 -20.65
N GLY A 281 -15.54 -8.87 -20.60
CA GLY A 281 -14.44 -7.92 -20.70
C GLY A 281 -13.50 -7.95 -19.51
N ASN A 282 -12.20 -7.95 -19.78
CA ASN A 282 -11.19 -7.82 -18.74
C ASN A 282 -11.05 -6.34 -18.36
N PRO A 283 -11.31 -5.94 -17.11
CA PRO A 283 -11.23 -4.54 -16.67
C PRO A 283 -9.79 -4.00 -16.60
N TYR A 284 -8.79 -4.88 -16.68
CA TYR A 284 -7.37 -4.53 -16.58
C TYR A 284 -6.65 -4.52 -17.93
N ASP A 285 -7.18 -5.20 -18.96
CA ASP A 285 -6.62 -5.22 -20.31
C ASP A 285 -7.71 -5.40 -21.37
N VAL A 286 -8.05 -4.32 -22.08
CA VAL A 286 -9.11 -4.29 -23.11
C VAL A 286 -8.86 -5.25 -24.28
N ARG A 287 -7.64 -5.79 -24.43
CA ARG A 287 -7.28 -6.77 -25.47
C ARG A 287 -7.63 -8.20 -25.06
N LYS A 288 -8.00 -8.42 -23.79
CA LYS A 288 -8.23 -9.74 -23.20
C LYS A 288 -9.66 -9.89 -22.74
N MET A 289 -10.10 -11.15 -22.70
CA MET A 289 -11.31 -11.54 -21.98
C MET A 289 -10.97 -11.85 -20.51
N CYS A 290 -11.90 -11.58 -19.60
CA CYS A 290 -11.82 -12.07 -18.23
C CYS A 290 -12.15 -13.57 -18.24
N VAL A 291 -11.15 -14.41 -18.00
CA VAL A 291 -11.28 -15.88 -18.05
C VAL A 291 -11.46 -16.51 -16.66
N GLY A 292 -11.80 -15.71 -15.66
CA GLY A 292 -11.87 -16.10 -14.25
C GLY A 292 -10.54 -15.93 -13.51
N GLY A 293 -10.46 -16.54 -12.33
CA GLY A 293 -9.36 -16.36 -11.39
C GLY A 293 -9.39 -15.01 -10.67
N SER A 294 -8.48 -14.85 -9.71
CA SER A 294 -8.31 -13.61 -8.96
C SER A 294 -7.96 -12.47 -9.92
N LEU A 295 -8.65 -11.33 -9.80
CA LEU A 295 -8.44 -10.15 -10.65
C LEU A 295 -8.49 -10.45 -12.17
N CYS A 296 -9.35 -11.39 -12.61
CA CYS A 296 -9.44 -11.78 -14.03
C CYS A 296 -8.14 -12.34 -14.63
N ASP A 297 -7.23 -12.85 -13.79
CA ASP A 297 -5.99 -13.49 -14.22
C ASP A 297 -5.72 -14.77 -13.39
N PRO A 298 -5.85 -15.97 -13.99
CA PRO A 298 -5.53 -17.23 -13.31
C PRO A 298 -4.12 -17.30 -12.72
N TYR A 299 -3.16 -16.52 -13.22
CA TYR A 299 -1.83 -16.41 -12.62
C TYR A 299 -1.89 -15.94 -11.15
N MET A 300 -2.81 -15.04 -10.83
CA MET A 300 -2.94 -14.51 -9.48
C MET A 300 -3.44 -15.57 -8.49
N ASP A 301 -4.11 -16.62 -8.95
CA ASP A 301 -4.45 -17.77 -8.09
C ASP A 301 -3.19 -18.57 -7.72
N SER A 302 -2.21 -18.69 -8.63
CA SER A 302 -0.90 -19.26 -8.31
C SER A 302 -0.15 -18.41 -7.29
N VAL A 303 -0.26 -17.08 -7.37
CA VAL A 303 0.30 -16.16 -6.37
C VAL A 303 -0.33 -16.39 -4.99
N VAL A 304 -1.67 -16.48 -4.92
CA VAL A 304 -2.38 -16.77 -3.67
C VAL A 304 -1.99 -18.14 -3.12
N ALA A 305 -1.88 -19.16 -3.98
CA ALA A 305 -1.46 -20.50 -3.57
C ALA A 305 -0.02 -20.52 -3.01
N TYR A 306 0.91 -19.82 -3.68
CA TYR A 306 2.30 -19.69 -3.23
C TYR A 306 2.41 -18.95 -1.90
N ALA A 307 1.72 -17.82 -1.77
CA ALA A 307 1.71 -17.02 -0.55
C ALA A 307 1.21 -17.83 0.66
N ASN A 308 0.22 -18.68 0.47
CA ASN A 308 -0.32 -19.54 1.53
C ASN A 308 0.53 -20.77 1.88
N GLN A 309 1.68 -20.99 1.25
CA GLN A 309 2.49 -22.18 1.58
C GLN A 309 3.14 -22.08 2.97
N PRO A 310 3.14 -23.16 3.78
CA PRO A 310 3.70 -23.12 5.13
C PRO A 310 5.17 -22.68 5.21
N ASN A 311 6.00 -23.09 4.25
CA ASN A 311 7.41 -22.68 4.16
C ASN A 311 7.54 -21.20 3.81
N VAL A 312 6.68 -20.67 2.94
CA VAL A 312 6.67 -19.24 2.57
C VAL A 312 6.28 -18.40 3.78
N LEU A 313 5.18 -18.75 4.45
CA LEU A 313 4.72 -18.07 5.68
C LEU A 313 5.81 -18.07 6.77
N ALA A 314 6.45 -19.23 6.99
CA ALA A 314 7.48 -19.38 8.00
C ALA A 314 8.75 -18.56 7.69
N GLU A 315 9.23 -18.60 6.44
CA GLU A 315 10.44 -17.86 6.05
C GLU A 315 10.20 -16.34 6.05
N LEU A 316 8.99 -15.89 5.69
CA LEU A 316 8.63 -14.48 5.76
C LEU A 316 8.36 -13.95 7.18
N GLY A 317 8.24 -14.85 8.17
CA GLY A 317 7.95 -14.46 9.55
C GLY A 317 6.51 -13.98 9.76
N VAL A 318 5.55 -14.52 9.00
CA VAL A 318 4.12 -14.18 9.14
C VAL A 318 3.64 -14.62 10.53
N ARG A 319 3.12 -13.65 11.31
CA ARG A 319 2.79 -13.85 12.73
C ARG A 319 1.44 -14.50 12.97
N THR A 320 0.51 -14.31 12.04
CA THR A 320 -0.87 -14.72 12.19
C THR A 320 -1.18 -15.86 11.22
N THR A 321 -2.26 -16.59 11.48
CA THR A 321 -2.74 -17.68 10.62
C THR A 321 -3.92 -17.31 9.71
N PRO A 322 -4.19 -16.04 9.29
CA PRO A 322 -5.18 -15.83 8.27
C PRO A 322 -4.67 -16.47 6.98
N THR A 323 -5.62 -16.99 6.21
CA THR A 323 -5.32 -17.37 4.84
C THR A 323 -5.01 -16.07 4.10
N PHE A 324 -3.86 -15.99 3.45
CA PHE A 324 -3.53 -14.86 2.60
C PHE A 324 -4.60 -14.75 1.51
N GLU A 325 -5.18 -13.56 1.39
CA GLU A 325 -6.06 -13.17 0.31
C GLU A 325 -5.42 -12.00 -0.44
N LEU A 326 -5.58 -11.99 -1.76
CA LEU A 326 -4.98 -10.96 -2.58
C LEU A 326 -5.60 -9.58 -2.33
N CYS A 327 -6.92 -9.53 -2.11
CA CYS A 327 -7.66 -8.33 -1.78
C CYS A 327 -8.70 -8.66 -0.72
N ASN A 328 -8.77 -7.83 0.33
CA ASN A 328 -9.73 -8.00 1.40
C ASN A 328 -11.03 -7.23 1.07
N PRO A 329 -12.16 -7.93 0.82
CA PRO A 329 -13.43 -7.30 0.47
C PRO A 329 -14.04 -6.48 1.62
N GLU A 330 -13.72 -6.77 2.88
CA GLU A 330 -14.20 -6.00 4.02
C GLU A 330 -13.58 -4.60 4.04
N ILE A 331 -12.28 -4.50 3.73
CA ILE A 331 -11.60 -3.19 3.59
C ILE A 331 -12.19 -2.44 2.41
N GLN A 332 -12.34 -3.09 1.26
CA GLN A 332 -12.90 -2.46 0.08
C GLN A 332 -14.30 -1.88 0.38
N ASN A 333 -15.19 -2.68 0.98
CA ASN A 333 -16.51 -2.23 1.37
C ASN A 333 -16.48 -1.10 2.39
N ALA A 334 -15.55 -1.15 3.35
CA ALA A 334 -15.41 -0.08 4.35
C ALA A 334 -15.04 1.26 3.69
N PHE A 335 -14.12 1.27 2.73
CA PHE A 335 -13.73 2.47 1.98
C PHE A 335 -14.85 2.98 1.06
N ILE A 336 -15.53 2.07 0.36
CA ILE A 336 -16.67 2.44 -0.49
C ILE A 336 -17.79 3.07 0.36
N SER A 337 -18.07 2.52 1.55
CA SER A 337 -19.14 2.99 2.43
C SER A 337 -18.92 4.40 2.99
N THR A 338 -17.67 4.88 2.99
CA THR A 338 -17.35 6.27 3.40
C THR A 338 -17.36 7.23 2.21
N GLY A 339 -17.42 6.71 0.98
CA GLY A 339 -17.29 7.48 -0.24
C GLY A 339 -15.87 7.98 -0.51
N ASP A 340 -14.85 7.33 0.05
CA ASP A 340 -13.44 7.76 -0.04
C ASP A 340 -12.97 7.83 -1.50
N GLU A 341 -13.54 7.03 -2.40
CA GLU A 341 -13.25 7.06 -3.85
C GLU A 341 -13.83 8.28 -4.59
N MET A 342 -14.78 9.00 -3.99
CA MET A 342 -15.30 10.26 -4.53
C MET A 342 -14.39 11.45 -4.21
N VAL A 343 -13.44 11.29 -3.30
CA VAL A 343 -12.48 12.34 -2.96
C VAL A 343 -11.55 12.57 -4.15
N ASP A 344 -11.42 13.82 -4.58
CA ASP A 344 -10.43 14.18 -5.60
C ASP A 344 -9.02 14.13 -5.00
N ALA A 345 -8.20 13.22 -5.53
CA ALA A 345 -6.82 12.99 -5.12
C ALA A 345 -5.78 13.54 -6.14
N SER A 346 -6.23 14.28 -7.16
CA SER A 346 -5.36 14.82 -8.23
C SER A 346 -4.46 15.99 -7.82
#